data_AF-A0A2P5NXF8-F1
#
_entry.id   AF-A0A2P5NXF8-F1
#
_cell.length_a   1.000
_cell.length_b   1.000
_cell.length_c   1.000
_cell.angle_alpha   90.00
_cell.angle_beta   90.00
_cell.angle_gamma   90.00
#
_symmetry.space_group_name_H-M   'P 1'
#
loop_
_entity.id
_entity.type
_entity.pdbx_description
1 polymer ?
#
loop_
_entity_poly.entity_id
_entity_poly.type
_entity_poly.pdbx_seq_one_letter_code
_entity_poly.pdbx_strand_id
1 'polypeptide(L)'
;MEAQPNSASGKELVERIQNDLSKAQYRYGVQDPFTDSQYYMSTANEMIAKADQLGFIRFQGYTADRAVSQISKIDGEWMRDDGKTLAEIQSGIDQDSIEEISSRAQLRAKARQDVDHTIDRKLALADASAFLRIQDPKMQELAAVALADNTREFPNYKTSLEVAYSGNLRNPSKISPIAERVAKVDARSTARETVSARH
;
A
#
# COMPACT_ATOMS: atom_id res chain seq x y z
N MET A 1 -2.57 25.20 -11.69
CA MET A 1 -3.04 25.43 -10.31
C MET A 1 -3.43 24.07 -9.75
N GLU A 2 -2.80 23.62 -8.65
CA GLU A 2 -3.35 22.48 -7.92
C GLU A 2 -4.69 22.93 -7.33
N ALA A 3 -5.78 22.25 -7.67
CA ALA A 3 -7.07 22.54 -7.07
C ALA A 3 -6.99 22.21 -5.58
N GLN A 4 -7.39 23.16 -4.73
CA GLN A 4 -7.47 22.95 -3.30
C GLN A 4 -8.93 22.73 -2.89
N PRO A 5 -9.19 21.72 -2.06
CA PRO A 5 -10.52 21.51 -1.49
C PRO A 5 -10.92 22.69 -0.61
N ASN A 6 -12.20 23.05 -0.65
CA ASN A 6 -12.77 24.13 0.14
C ASN A 6 -13.18 23.67 1.55
N SER A 7 -13.54 22.39 1.70
CA SER A 7 -13.96 21.78 2.96
C SER A 7 -12.79 21.44 3.87
N ALA A 8 -13.03 21.44 5.18
CA ALA A 8 -12.02 21.03 6.16
C ALA A 8 -11.57 19.57 5.94
N SER A 9 -12.51 18.65 5.71
CA SER A 9 -12.20 17.24 5.45
C SER A 9 -11.45 17.02 4.14
N GLY A 10 -11.73 17.81 3.10
CA GLY A 10 -10.95 17.77 1.86
C GLY A 10 -9.51 18.24 2.08
N LYS A 11 -9.30 19.33 2.84
CA LYS A 11 -7.95 19.82 3.16
C LYS A 11 -7.15 18.80 3.97
N GLU A 12 -7.78 18.23 4.99
CA GLU A 12 -7.19 17.16 5.81
C GLU A 12 -6.84 15.93 4.97
N LEU A 13 -7.72 15.53 4.03
CA LEU A 13 -7.43 14.44 3.09
C LEU A 13 -6.18 14.73 2.26
N VAL A 14 -6.07 15.94 1.70
CA VAL A 14 -4.92 16.33 0.87
C VAL A 14 -3.63 16.33 1.68
N GLU A 15 -3.65 16.90 2.88
CA GLU A 15 -2.49 16.90 3.79
C GLU A 15 -2.06 15.47 4.15
N ARG A 16 -3.03 14.61 4.48
CA ARG A 16 -2.77 13.19 4.77
C ARG A 16 -2.12 12.47 3.59
N ILE A 17 -2.67 12.63 2.39
CA ILE A 17 -2.11 12.03 1.17
C ILE A 17 -0.68 12.54 0.92
N GLN A 18 -0.45 13.85 1.05
CA GLN A 18 0.88 14.44 0.86
C GLN A 18 1.89 13.89 1.86
N ASN A 19 1.52 13.83 3.14
CA ASN A 19 2.36 13.27 4.19
C ASN A 19 2.68 11.80 3.90
N ASP A 20 1.70 10.99 3.52
CA ASP A 20 1.90 9.57 3.26
C ASP A 20 2.76 9.30 2.01
N LEU A 21 2.61 10.11 0.95
CA LEU A 21 3.45 10.01 -0.24
C LEU A 21 4.89 10.50 0.00
N SER A 22 5.13 11.29 1.05
CA SER A 22 6.48 11.74 1.40
C SER A 22 7.31 10.67 2.16
N LYS A 23 6.63 9.75 2.86
CA LYS A 23 7.22 8.63 3.60
C LYS A 23 7.96 7.64 2.69
N ALA A 24 8.76 6.75 3.29
CA ALA A 24 9.33 5.61 2.60
C ALA A 24 8.21 4.67 2.09
N GLN A 25 8.12 4.52 0.77
CA GLN A 25 7.13 3.63 0.13
C GLN A 25 7.57 2.16 0.20
N TYR A 26 8.88 1.93 0.14
CA TYR A 26 9.49 0.63 0.40
C TYR A 26 9.93 0.56 1.86
N ARG A 27 9.79 -0.62 2.46
CA ARG A 27 10.10 -0.86 3.87
C ARG A 27 11.44 -1.57 4.07
N TYR A 28 11.98 -2.13 3.00
CA TYR A 28 13.19 -2.93 3.04
C TYR A 28 14.07 -2.66 1.82
N GLY A 29 15.38 -2.86 2.01
CA GLY A 29 16.36 -2.65 0.96
C GLY A 29 17.59 -3.55 1.07
N VAL A 30 18.10 -3.96 -0.09
CA VAL A 30 19.36 -4.70 -0.24
C VAL A 30 20.28 -3.96 -1.18
N GLN A 31 21.52 -3.77 -0.76
CA GLN A 31 22.60 -3.37 -1.65
C GLN A 31 23.43 -4.60 -2.03
N ASP A 32 23.58 -4.83 -3.32
CA ASP A 32 24.52 -5.82 -3.84
C ASP A 32 25.90 -5.17 -4.03
N PRO A 33 26.93 -5.57 -3.25
CA PRO A 33 28.24 -4.95 -3.30
C PRO A 33 29.04 -5.31 -4.55
N PHE A 34 28.65 -6.34 -5.30
CA PHE A 34 29.36 -6.78 -6.51
C PHE A 34 28.88 -6.03 -7.75
N THR A 35 27.64 -5.57 -7.75
CA THR A 35 27.02 -4.88 -8.88
C THR A 35 26.63 -3.43 -8.58
N ASP A 36 26.83 -2.97 -7.34
CA ASP A 36 26.36 -1.70 -6.79
C ASP A 36 24.84 -1.47 -6.98
N SER A 37 24.09 -2.55 -7.20
CA SER A 37 22.64 -2.48 -7.41
C SER A 37 21.91 -2.37 -6.08
N GLN A 38 20.92 -1.48 -6.03
CA GLN A 38 20.02 -1.34 -4.88
C GLN A 38 18.63 -1.90 -5.22
N TYR A 39 18.17 -2.84 -4.41
CA TYR A 39 16.86 -3.46 -4.53
C TYR A 39 15.98 -3.01 -3.38
N TYR A 40 14.77 -2.55 -3.70
CA TYR A 40 13.80 -2.07 -2.72
C TYR A 40 12.57 -2.95 -2.72
N MET A 41 12.10 -3.33 -1.54
CA MET A 41 10.97 -4.25 -1.36
C MET A 41 9.93 -3.67 -0.40
N SER A 42 8.68 -4.03 -0.61
CA SER A 42 7.56 -3.54 0.21
C SER A 42 7.33 -4.44 1.42
N THR A 43 7.62 -5.74 1.30
CA THR A 43 7.36 -6.74 2.35
C THR A 43 8.61 -7.50 2.79
N ALA A 44 8.55 -8.05 4.02
CA ALA A 44 9.60 -8.87 4.61
C ALA A 44 9.88 -10.14 3.81
N ASN A 45 8.86 -10.80 3.27
CA ASN A 45 9.01 -12.03 2.48
C ASN A 45 9.71 -11.78 1.15
N GLU A 46 9.38 -10.70 0.44
CA GLU A 46 10.08 -10.30 -0.78
C GLU A 46 11.56 -10.01 -0.49
N MET A 47 11.81 -9.35 0.63
CA MET A 47 13.14 -9.06 1.12
C MET A 47 13.91 -10.35 1.44
N ILE A 48 13.38 -11.25 2.26
CA ILE A 48 14.02 -12.55 2.58
C ILE A 48 14.34 -13.31 1.29
N ALA A 49 13.37 -13.45 0.37
CA ALA A 49 13.58 -14.15 -0.88
C ALA A 49 14.73 -13.54 -1.71
N LYS A 50 14.85 -12.21 -1.71
CA LYS A 50 15.93 -11.50 -2.38
C LYS A 50 17.28 -11.69 -1.68
N ALA A 51 17.32 -11.64 -0.36
CA ALA A 51 18.53 -11.90 0.42
C ALA A 51 19.03 -13.33 0.20
N ASP A 52 18.13 -14.32 0.25
CA ASP A 52 18.46 -15.72 0.01
C ASP A 52 18.95 -15.94 -1.43
N GLN A 53 18.33 -15.29 -2.43
CA GLN A 53 18.79 -15.32 -3.82
C GLN A 53 20.23 -14.81 -3.98
N LEU A 54 20.60 -13.76 -3.23
CA LEU A 54 21.91 -13.12 -3.29
C LEU A 54 22.93 -13.72 -2.31
N GLY A 55 22.52 -14.66 -1.45
CA GLY A 55 23.37 -15.25 -0.42
C GLY A 55 23.73 -14.29 0.72
N PHE A 56 22.88 -13.31 1.01
CA PHE A 56 23.13 -12.32 2.05
C PHE A 56 22.49 -12.70 3.40
N ILE A 57 23.20 -12.36 4.47
CA ILE A 57 22.75 -12.57 5.86
C ILE A 57 22.39 -11.26 6.57
N ARG A 58 22.41 -10.14 5.85
CA ARG A 58 22.15 -8.80 6.40
C ARG A 58 21.56 -7.88 5.34
N PHE A 59 20.61 -7.04 5.71
CA PHE A 59 19.99 -6.03 4.84
C PHE A 59 19.50 -4.82 5.64
N GLN A 60 18.94 -3.83 4.95
CA GLN A 60 18.42 -2.61 5.56
C GLN A 60 16.89 -2.64 5.70
N GLY A 61 16.39 -2.22 6.85
CA GLY A 61 14.98 -1.89 7.07
C GLY A 61 14.79 -0.38 7.20
N TYR A 62 13.70 0.14 6.63
CA TYR A 62 13.35 1.55 6.64
C TYR A 62 12.09 1.80 7.44
N THR A 63 12.17 2.75 8.38
CA THR A 63 10.96 3.31 9.00
C THR A 63 10.17 4.15 7.99
N ALA A 64 8.94 4.54 8.35
CA ALA A 64 8.13 5.47 7.55
C ALA A 64 8.86 6.77 7.23
N ASP A 65 9.62 7.28 8.19
CA ASP A 65 10.35 8.55 8.06
C ASP A 65 11.74 8.36 7.46
N ARG A 66 11.97 7.22 6.78
CA ARG A 66 13.22 6.85 6.08
C ARG A 66 14.43 6.63 7.00
N ALA A 67 14.23 6.57 8.32
CA ALA A 67 15.31 6.16 9.21
C ALA A 67 15.70 4.70 8.90
N VAL A 68 17.01 4.48 8.75
CA VAL A 68 17.61 3.21 8.35
C VAL A 68 17.97 2.41 9.60
N SER A 69 17.73 1.10 9.55
CA SER A 69 18.11 0.14 10.58
C SER A 69 18.67 -1.11 9.92
N GLN A 70 19.57 -1.83 10.61
CA GLN A 70 20.14 -3.05 10.08
C GLN A 70 19.34 -4.27 10.55
N ILE A 71 19.12 -5.21 9.65
CA ILE A 71 18.42 -6.47 9.91
C ILE A 71 19.37 -7.61 9.53
N SER A 72 19.58 -8.53 10.44
CA SER A 72 20.60 -9.59 10.35
C SER A 72 19.98 -10.94 10.62
N LYS A 73 20.50 -11.99 9.97
CA LYS A 73 20.13 -13.38 10.26
C LYS A 73 20.97 -13.89 11.43
N ILE A 74 20.34 -14.14 12.58
CA ILE A 74 20.94 -14.63 13.83
C ILE A 74 20.25 -15.95 14.18
N ASP A 75 21.02 -17.03 14.32
CA ASP A 75 20.51 -18.38 14.63
C ASP A 75 19.33 -18.84 13.74
N GLY A 76 19.33 -18.39 12.48
CA GLY A 76 18.30 -18.72 11.49
C GLY A 76 17.12 -17.74 11.43
N GLU A 77 17.00 -16.82 12.40
CA GLU A 77 15.94 -15.81 12.46
C GLU A 77 16.44 -14.44 12.00
N TRP A 78 15.58 -13.68 11.31
CA TRP A 78 15.90 -12.31 10.89
C TRP A 78 15.49 -11.33 11.99
N MET A 79 16.46 -10.60 12.53
CA MET A 79 16.28 -9.67 13.64
C MET A 79 16.86 -8.30 13.32
N ARG A 80 16.17 -7.25 13.77
CA ARG A 80 16.68 -5.88 13.75
C ARG A 80 17.55 -5.60 14.98
N ASP A 81 18.43 -4.62 14.87
CA ASP A 81 19.35 -4.22 15.96
C ASP A 81 18.64 -3.85 17.29
N ASP A 82 17.34 -3.53 17.26
CA ASP A 82 16.53 -3.26 18.46
C ASP A 82 15.89 -4.52 19.08
N GLY A 83 16.26 -5.70 18.60
CA GLY A 83 15.81 -6.99 19.12
C GLY A 83 14.45 -7.44 18.58
N LYS A 84 13.79 -6.66 17.71
CA LYS A 84 12.55 -7.09 17.06
C LYS A 84 12.82 -8.08 15.94
N THR A 85 12.03 -9.13 15.88
CA THR A 85 12.01 -10.04 14.74
C THR A 85 11.43 -9.34 13.52
N LEU A 86 11.83 -9.80 12.34
CA LEU A 86 11.29 -9.28 11.10
C LEU A 86 9.78 -9.49 10.98
N ALA A 87 9.25 -10.58 11.54
CA ALA A 87 7.82 -10.86 11.60
C ALA A 87 7.07 -9.81 12.43
N GLU A 88 7.59 -9.42 13.59
CA GLU A 88 6.99 -8.35 14.42
C GLU A 88 7.02 -7.00 13.71
N ILE A 89 8.11 -6.68 13.01
CA ILE A 89 8.23 -5.43 12.23
C ILE A 89 7.20 -5.42 11.11
N GLN A 90 7.07 -6.51 10.35
CA GLN A 90 6.09 -6.62 9.26
C GLN A 90 4.66 -6.56 9.79
N SER A 91 4.35 -7.20 10.92
CA SER A 91 3.02 -7.13 11.53
C SER A 91 2.63 -5.70 11.88
N GLY A 92 3.56 -4.88 12.38
CA GLY A 92 3.32 -3.46 12.63
C GLY A 92 3.06 -2.69 11.34
N ILE A 93 3.85 -2.96 10.28
CA ILE A 93 3.65 -2.34 8.96
C ILE A 93 2.29 -2.70 8.36
N ASP A 94 1.85 -3.96 8.49
CA ASP A 94 0.57 -4.43 8.00
C ASP A 94 -0.57 -3.65 8.67
N GLN A 95 -0.51 -3.51 9.99
CA GLN A 95 -1.52 -2.80 10.78
C GLN A 95 -1.55 -1.31 10.43
N ASP A 96 -0.40 -0.64 10.42
CA ASP A 96 -0.29 0.78 10.03
C ASP A 96 -0.85 1.03 8.62
N SER A 97 -0.58 0.13 7.69
CA SER A 97 -1.00 0.29 6.29
C SER A 97 -2.52 0.18 6.12
N ILE A 98 -3.18 -0.69 6.89
CA ILE A 98 -4.65 -0.78 6.95
C ILE A 98 -5.26 0.48 7.55
N GLU A 99 -4.69 0.98 8.64
CA GLU A 99 -5.16 2.20 9.29
C GLU A 99 -5.01 3.40 8.37
N GLU A 100 -3.90 3.50 7.63
CA GLU A 100 -3.65 4.51 6.61
C GLU A 100 -4.72 4.48 5.50
N ILE A 101 -5.02 3.32 4.92
CA ILE A 101 -6.07 3.16 3.89
C ILE A 101 -7.45 3.55 4.45
N SER A 102 -7.80 3.02 5.61
CA SER A 102 -9.11 3.24 6.23
C SER A 102 -9.32 4.71 6.60
N SER A 103 -8.29 5.36 7.14
CA SER A 103 -8.29 6.79 7.49
C SER A 103 -8.54 7.66 6.26
N ARG A 104 -7.86 7.38 5.14
CA ARG A 104 -8.06 8.14 3.90
C ARG A 104 -9.44 7.88 3.28
N ALA A 105 -9.94 6.65 3.31
CA ALA A 105 -11.30 6.34 2.84
C ALA A 105 -12.37 7.12 3.62
N GLN A 106 -12.26 7.19 4.95
CA GLN A 106 -13.18 7.98 5.78
C GLN A 106 -13.13 9.48 5.45
N LEU A 107 -11.93 10.04 5.29
CA LEU A 107 -11.76 11.45 4.91
C LEU A 107 -12.33 11.72 3.51
N ARG A 108 -12.11 10.79 2.57
CA ARG A 108 -12.64 10.86 1.21
C ARG A 108 -14.17 10.85 1.17
N ALA A 109 -14.81 9.98 1.96
CA ALA A 109 -16.26 9.93 2.08
C ALA A 109 -16.84 11.23 2.67
N LYS A 110 -16.14 11.85 3.64
CA LYS A 110 -16.55 13.14 4.22
C LYS A 110 -16.38 14.32 3.25
N ALA A 111 -15.31 14.31 2.45
CA ALA A 111 -15.02 15.38 1.49
C ALA A 111 -15.98 15.40 0.28
N ARG A 112 -16.62 14.27 -0.05
CA ARG A 112 -17.65 14.14 -1.09
C ARG A 112 -17.24 14.75 -2.45
N GLN A 113 -17.94 15.80 -2.89
CA GLN A 113 -17.77 16.46 -4.19
C GLN A 113 -16.62 17.47 -4.23
N ASP A 114 -16.02 17.76 -3.07
CA ASP A 114 -14.91 18.72 -2.94
C ASP A 114 -13.56 18.13 -3.41
N VAL A 115 -13.56 16.86 -3.83
CA VAL A 115 -12.41 16.12 -4.30
C VAL A 115 -12.45 16.02 -5.81
N ASP A 116 -11.42 16.56 -6.46
CA ASP A 116 -11.27 16.48 -7.91
C ASP A 116 -10.52 15.22 -8.35
N HIS A 117 -10.37 15.05 -9.68
CA HIS A 117 -9.68 13.90 -10.24
C HIS A 117 -8.19 13.82 -9.84
N THR A 118 -7.53 14.95 -9.58
CA THR A 118 -6.09 14.98 -9.25
C THR A 118 -5.87 14.47 -7.84
N ILE A 119 -6.75 14.87 -6.91
CA ILE A 119 -6.74 14.38 -5.54
C ILE A 119 -7.08 12.88 -5.53
N ASP A 120 -8.12 12.45 -6.25
CA ASP A 120 -8.47 11.02 -6.37
C ASP A 120 -7.32 10.17 -6.93
N ARG A 121 -6.55 10.73 -7.87
CA ARG A 121 -5.36 10.06 -8.40
C ARG A 121 -4.25 9.91 -7.37
N LYS A 122 -3.95 10.98 -6.61
CA LYS A 122 -2.94 10.92 -5.54
C LYS A 122 -3.38 10.00 -4.41
N LEU A 123 -4.68 10.00 -4.08
CA LEU A 123 -5.29 9.07 -3.12
C LEU A 123 -5.10 7.62 -3.54
N ALA A 124 -5.45 7.27 -4.79
CA ALA A 124 -5.27 5.93 -5.32
C ALA A 124 -3.80 5.47 -5.29
N LEU A 125 -2.85 6.38 -5.55
CA LEU A 125 -1.43 6.07 -5.46
C LEU A 125 -0.99 5.78 -4.00
N ALA A 126 -1.42 6.60 -3.05
CA ALA A 126 -1.10 6.41 -1.63
C ALA A 126 -1.69 5.10 -1.10
N ASP A 127 -2.94 4.81 -1.46
CA ASP A 127 -3.63 3.58 -1.10
C ASP A 127 -2.97 2.34 -1.71
N ALA A 128 -2.59 2.41 -2.99
CA ALA A 128 -1.86 1.34 -3.65
C ALA A 128 -0.52 1.06 -2.98
N SER A 129 0.22 2.11 -2.58
CA SER A 129 1.48 1.96 -1.86
C SER A 129 1.31 1.34 -0.49
N ALA A 130 0.29 1.77 0.27
CA ALA A 130 -0.07 1.14 1.54
C ALA A 130 -0.43 -0.33 1.34
N PHE A 131 -1.22 -0.65 0.31
CA PHE A 131 -1.59 -2.02 0.02
C PHE A 131 -0.38 -2.93 -0.26
N LEU A 132 0.59 -2.44 -1.02
CA LEU A 132 1.82 -3.20 -1.35
C LEU A 132 2.68 -3.50 -0.13
N ARG A 133 2.60 -2.67 0.92
CA ARG A 133 3.34 -2.89 2.18
C ARG A 133 2.71 -3.98 3.05
N ILE A 134 1.47 -4.38 2.79
CA ILE A 134 0.76 -5.39 3.57
C ILE A 134 1.19 -6.78 3.11
N GLN A 135 1.75 -7.56 4.02
CA GLN A 135 2.14 -8.94 3.77
C GLN A 135 1.04 -9.94 4.17
N ASP A 136 0.39 -9.75 5.33
CA ASP A 136 -0.62 -10.69 5.82
C ASP A 136 -1.82 -10.80 4.86
N PRO A 137 -2.17 -12.01 4.37
CA PRO A 137 -3.26 -12.17 3.41
C PRO A 137 -4.64 -11.76 3.93
N LYS A 138 -4.91 -11.89 5.23
CA LYS A 138 -6.19 -11.47 5.82
C LYS A 138 -6.26 -9.94 5.89
N MET A 139 -5.16 -9.29 6.25
CA MET A 139 -5.05 -7.83 6.20
C MET A 139 -5.20 -7.34 4.75
N GLN A 140 -4.56 -7.99 3.76
CA GLN A 140 -4.77 -7.64 2.35
C GLN A 140 -6.24 -7.74 1.93
N GLU A 141 -6.99 -8.71 2.43
CA GLU A 141 -8.43 -8.81 2.17
C GLU A 141 -9.21 -7.65 2.81
N LEU A 142 -8.92 -7.29 4.06
CA LEU A 142 -9.51 -6.12 4.73
C LEU A 142 -9.20 -4.81 4.00
N ALA A 143 -7.95 -4.63 3.58
CA ALA A 143 -7.55 -3.49 2.76
C ALA A 143 -8.36 -3.44 1.47
N ALA A 144 -8.45 -4.57 0.76
CA ALA A 144 -9.15 -4.67 -0.51
C ALA A 144 -10.64 -4.34 -0.38
N VAL A 145 -11.30 -4.68 0.74
CA VAL A 145 -12.67 -4.26 1.04
C VAL A 145 -12.78 -2.73 1.11
N ALA A 146 -11.92 -2.08 1.89
CA ALA A 146 -11.94 -0.61 2.02
C ALA A 146 -11.69 0.11 0.67
N LEU A 147 -10.77 -0.42 -0.13
CA LEU A 147 -10.52 0.09 -1.48
C LEU A 147 -11.74 -0.15 -2.39
N ALA A 148 -12.37 -1.33 -2.32
CA ALA A 148 -13.54 -1.68 -3.13
C ALA A 148 -14.69 -0.69 -2.89
N ASP A 149 -14.97 -0.37 -1.63
CA ASP A 149 -16.00 0.61 -1.28
C ASP A 149 -15.74 1.96 -1.94
N ASN A 150 -14.51 2.49 -1.86
CA ASN A 150 -14.12 3.70 -2.57
C ASN A 150 -14.25 3.58 -4.10
N THR A 151 -13.92 2.42 -4.69
CA THR A 151 -14.05 2.25 -6.15
C THR A 151 -15.51 2.25 -6.63
N ARG A 152 -16.47 1.83 -5.80
CA ARG A 152 -17.90 1.89 -6.12
C ARG A 152 -18.42 3.32 -6.06
N GLU A 153 -17.97 4.09 -5.08
CA GLU A 153 -18.43 5.47 -4.85
C GLU A 153 -17.73 6.50 -5.75
N PHE A 154 -16.46 6.29 -6.10
CA PHE A 154 -15.61 7.29 -6.73
C PHE A 154 -14.96 6.75 -8.04
N PRO A 155 -15.58 6.98 -9.21
CA PRO A 155 -15.08 6.46 -10.50
C PRO A 155 -13.68 6.94 -10.90
N ASN A 156 -13.31 8.17 -10.56
CA ASN A 156 -11.97 8.72 -10.84
C ASN A 156 -10.90 8.03 -10.00
N TYR A 157 -11.21 7.71 -8.75
CA TYR A 157 -10.35 6.91 -7.88
C TYR A 157 -10.16 5.50 -8.44
N LYS A 158 -11.25 4.82 -8.83
CA LYS A 158 -11.19 3.50 -9.47
C LYS A 158 -10.24 3.47 -10.68
N THR A 159 -10.46 4.39 -11.62
CA THR A 159 -9.63 4.50 -12.83
C THR A 159 -8.16 4.73 -12.48
N SER A 160 -7.89 5.53 -11.44
CA SER A 160 -6.53 5.81 -10.97
C SER A 160 -5.89 4.60 -10.29
N LEU A 161 -6.66 3.79 -9.56
CA LEU A 161 -6.19 2.57 -8.91
C LEU A 161 -5.83 1.48 -9.93
N GLU A 162 -6.60 1.36 -11.01
CA GLU A 162 -6.34 0.41 -12.11
C GLU A 162 -4.99 0.62 -12.80
N VAL A 163 -4.47 1.86 -12.81
CA VAL A 163 -3.16 2.23 -13.37
C VAL A 163 -2.07 2.43 -12.32
N ALA A 164 -2.38 2.30 -11.03
CA ALA A 164 -1.40 2.54 -9.97
C ALA A 164 -0.26 1.52 -10.07
N TYR A 165 0.97 2.03 -10.16
CA TYR A 165 2.21 1.26 -10.30
C TYR A 165 2.29 0.33 -11.53
N SER A 166 1.43 0.49 -12.54
CA SER A 166 1.46 -0.31 -13.78
C SER A 166 2.53 0.15 -14.79
N GLY A 167 3.32 1.16 -14.45
CA GLY A 167 4.39 1.72 -15.29
C GLY A 167 3.91 2.52 -16.52
N ASN A 168 2.62 2.48 -16.87
CA ASN A 168 2.06 3.14 -18.05
C ASN A 168 0.78 3.94 -17.73
N LEU A 169 0.94 5.27 -17.63
CA LEU A 169 -0.16 6.22 -17.40
C LEU A 169 -1.05 6.47 -18.63
N ARG A 170 -0.62 6.01 -19.82
CA ARG A 170 -1.39 6.02 -21.05
C ARG A 170 -1.45 4.60 -21.57
N ASN A 171 -2.58 3.93 -21.36
CA ASN A 171 -2.88 2.58 -21.82
C ASN A 171 -2.09 1.46 -21.09
N PRO A 172 -2.44 1.14 -19.84
CA PRO A 172 -1.84 0.01 -19.14
C PRO A 172 -2.18 -1.29 -19.89
N SER A 173 -1.17 -2.03 -20.33
CA SER A 173 -1.37 -3.33 -20.99
C SER A 173 -1.89 -4.40 -20.03
N LYS A 174 -1.86 -4.14 -18.72
CA LYS A 174 -2.41 -4.99 -17.64
C LYS A 174 -2.96 -4.10 -16.51
N ILE A 175 -4.12 -4.48 -15.97
CA ILE A 175 -4.70 -3.86 -14.76
C ILE A 175 -3.70 -4.04 -13.61
N SER A 176 -3.59 -3.04 -12.72
CA SER A 176 -2.77 -3.17 -11.51
C SER A 176 -3.17 -4.42 -10.72
N PRO A 177 -2.23 -5.27 -10.27
CA PRO A 177 -2.55 -6.45 -9.46
C PRO A 177 -3.38 -6.13 -8.20
N ILE A 178 -3.27 -4.89 -7.70
CA ILE A 178 -4.06 -4.37 -6.59
C ILE A 178 -5.52 -4.23 -7.02
N ALA A 179 -5.78 -3.58 -8.15
CA ALA A 179 -7.11 -3.42 -8.69
C ALA A 179 -7.77 -4.76 -9.05
N GLU A 180 -7.01 -5.75 -9.53
CA GLU A 180 -7.53 -7.12 -9.73
C GLU A 180 -8.00 -7.77 -8.42
N ARG A 181 -7.23 -7.60 -7.33
CA ARG A 181 -7.62 -8.10 -6.00
C ARG A 181 -8.86 -7.41 -5.47
N VAL A 182 -8.93 -6.08 -5.60
CA VAL A 182 -10.10 -5.28 -5.22
C VAL A 182 -11.34 -5.73 -5.99
N ALA A 183 -11.24 -5.89 -7.31
CA ALA A 183 -12.34 -6.37 -8.15
C ALA A 183 -12.81 -7.78 -7.76
N LYS A 184 -11.88 -8.68 -7.39
CA LYS A 184 -12.22 -10.03 -6.93
C LYS A 184 -12.99 -10.03 -5.60
N VAL A 185 -12.62 -9.16 -4.67
CA VAL A 185 -13.35 -8.97 -3.40
C VAL A 185 -14.75 -8.41 -3.68
N ASP A 186 -14.84 -7.39 -4.55
CA ASP A 186 -16.11 -6.78 -4.93
C ASP A 186 -17.10 -7.79 -5.56
N ALA A 187 -16.61 -8.60 -6.51
CA ALA A 187 -17.42 -9.63 -7.15
C ALA A 187 -17.95 -10.68 -6.15
N ARG A 188 -17.16 -11.03 -5.13
CA ARG A 188 -17.57 -11.97 -4.06
C ARG A 188 -18.66 -11.38 -3.17
N SER A 189 -18.56 -10.10 -2.83
CA SER A 189 -19.58 -9.40 -2.03
C SER A 189 -20.92 -9.34 -2.77
N THR A 190 -20.89 -8.93 -4.03
CA THR A 190 -22.09 -8.89 -4.90
C THR A 190 -22.74 -10.28 -5.05
N ALA A 191 -21.93 -11.34 -5.19
CA ALA A 191 -22.44 -12.71 -5.25
C ALA A 191 -23.14 -13.16 -3.96
N ARG A 192 -22.66 -12.72 -2.78
CA ARG A 192 -23.29 -13.05 -1.48
C ARG A 192 -24.62 -12.33 -1.31
N GLU A 193 -24.71 -11.06 -1.69
CA GLU A 193 -25.95 -10.28 -1.62
C GLU A 193 -27.06 -10.86 -2.51
N THR A 194 -26.70 -11.27 -3.74
CA THR A 194 -27.67 -11.86 -4.69
C THR A 194 -28.19 -13.22 -4.24
N VAL A 195 -27.39 -14.02 -3.54
CA VAL A 195 -27.84 -15.29 -2.93
C VAL A 195 -28.74 -15.03 -1.73
N SER A 196 -28.39 -14.05 -0.88
CA SER A 196 -29.21 -13.70 0.29
C SER A 196 -30.55 -13.05 -0.08
N ALA A 197 -30.65 -12.36 -1.22
CA ALA A 197 -31.89 -11.76 -1.71
C ALA A 197 -32.84 -12.76 -2.41
N ARG A 198 -32.41 -14.01 -2.60
CA ARG A 198 -33.18 -15.10 -3.23
C ARG A 198 -33.66 -16.16 -2.23
N HIS A 199 -33.52 -15.90 -0.93
CA HIS A 199 -34.08 -16.67 0.18
C HIS A 199 -35.01 -15.78 1.00
#